data_AF-A0A6P6NBJ9-F1
#
_entry.id   AF-A0A6P6NBJ9-F1
#
_cell.length_a   1.000
_cell.length_b   1.000
_cell.length_c   1.000
_cell.angle_alpha   90.00
_cell.angle_beta   90.00
_cell.angle_gamma   90.00
#
_symmetry.space_group_name_H-M   'P 1'
#
loop_
_entity.id
_entity.type
_entity.pdbx_description
1 polymer ?
#
loop_
_entity_poly.entity_id
_entity_poly.type
_entity_poly.pdbx_seq_one_letter_code
_entity_poly.pdbx_strand_id
1 'polypeptide(L)'
;MKQCPPRSLSCKCRRWIWNQQCAVSVPLVLKSDLVLQATLEQELQEARYKEEQLHLGNTTLQRQLERLTEEKEEREREAVSCYNALEKACEANQDLQIQLEQVLQQAQDPNSKGNSLFSEMQIATLMQLQGNRADPAQLERLQFMLSDKNNEIESLMMKVRELEKAKR
;
A
#
# COMPACT_ATOMS: atom_id res chain seq x y z
N MET A 1 5.83 -60.30 -34.93
CA MET A 1 5.21 -61.61 -34.61
C MET A 1 6.12 -62.74 -35.09
N LYS A 2 6.57 -63.64 -34.20
CA LYS A 2 7.35 -64.83 -34.61
C LYS A 2 6.43 -65.75 -35.41
N GLN A 3 6.82 -66.16 -36.61
CA GLN A 3 6.03 -67.07 -37.42
C GLN A 3 6.58 -68.49 -37.23
N CYS A 4 5.73 -69.43 -36.85
CA CYS A 4 6.14 -70.84 -36.75
C CYS A 4 6.56 -71.34 -38.14
N PRO A 5 7.77 -71.90 -38.31
CA PRO A 5 8.20 -72.42 -39.60
C PRO A 5 7.29 -73.59 -40.03
N PRO A 6 6.99 -73.73 -41.34
CA PRO A 6 6.03 -74.69 -41.87
C PRO A 6 6.24 -76.13 -41.37
N ARG A 7 5.14 -76.84 -41.10
CA ARG A 7 5.18 -78.27 -40.69
C ARG A 7 5.73 -79.20 -41.78
N SER A 8 5.74 -78.76 -43.04
CA SER A 8 6.31 -79.50 -44.17
C SER A 8 7.84 -79.63 -44.15
N LEU A 9 8.56 -78.82 -43.36
CA LEU A 9 10.02 -78.86 -43.28
C LEU A 9 10.54 -79.99 -42.38
N SER A 10 11.82 -80.36 -42.49
CA SER A 10 12.44 -81.29 -41.53
C SER A 10 12.60 -80.63 -40.15
N CYS A 11 12.65 -81.43 -39.08
CA CYS A 11 12.87 -80.92 -37.72
C CYS A 11 14.17 -80.10 -37.60
N LYS A 12 15.24 -80.51 -38.29
CA LYS A 12 16.51 -79.78 -38.32
C LYS A 12 16.38 -78.42 -39.01
N CYS A 13 15.69 -78.36 -40.15
CA CYS A 13 15.43 -77.10 -40.87
C CYS A 13 14.56 -76.14 -40.06
N ARG A 14 13.49 -76.63 -39.42
CA ARG A 14 12.66 -75.79 -38.53
C ARG A 14 13.44 -75.19 -37.37
N ARG A 15 14.30 -76.00 -36.71
CA ARG A 15 15.15 -75.54 -35.60
C ARG A 15 16.13 -74.46 -36.05
N TRP A 16 16.74 -74.64 -37.22
CA TRP A 16 17.68 -73.67 -37.79
C TRP A 16 16.99 -72.34 -38.13
N ILE A 17 15.84 -72.39 -38.83
CA ILE A 17 15.06 -71.18 -39.17
C ILE A 17 14.60 -70.46 -37.90
N TRP A 18 14.11 -71.19 -36.90
CA TRP A 18 13.70 -70.60 -35.62
C TRP A 18 14.86 -69.94 -34.88
N ASN A 19 16.04 -70.57 -34.85
CA ASN A 19 17.23 -69.99 -34.23
C ASN A 19 17.71 -68.73 -34.97
N GLN A 20 17.74 -68.75 -36.30
CA GLN A 20 18.02 -67.58 -37.15
C GLN A 20 17.04 -66.44 -36.86
N GLN A 21 15.73 -66.74 -36.84
CA GLN A 21 14.70 -65.74 -36.60
C GLN A 21 14.77 -65.17 -35.17
N CYS A 22 15.09 -65.99 -34.18
CA CYS A 22 15.33 -65.53 -32.81
C CYS A 22 16.60 -64.68 -32.69
N ALA A 23 17.69 -65.05 -33.37
CA ALA A 23 18.95 -64.32 -33.36
C ALA A 23 18.81 -62.88 -33.89
N VAL A 24 17.87 -62.65 -34.82
CA VAL A 24 17.57 -61.31 -35.35
C VAL A 24 16.49 -60.60 -34.53
N SER A 25 15.39 -61.29 -34.19
CA SER A 25 14.24 -60.64 -33.55
C SER A 25 14.51 -60.18 -32.12
N VAL A 26 15.29 -60.95 -31.34
CA VAL A 26 15.55 -60.61 -29.93
C VAL A 26 16.36 -59.31 -29.80
N PRO A 27 17.49 -59.11 -30.51
CA PRO A 27 18.21 -57.84 -30.46
C PRO A 27 17.41 -56.63 -30.98
N LEU A 28 16.54 -56.82 -31.97
CA LEU A 28 15.68 -55.75 -32.50
C LEU A 28 14.65 -55.28 -31.46
N VAL A 29 14.02 -56.22 -30.75
CA VAL A 29 13.08 -55.91 -29.67
C VAL A 29 13.81 -55.21 -28.53
N LEU A 30 14.95 -55.74 -28.07
CA LEU A 30 15.73 -55.12 -27.00
C LEU A 30 16.22 -53.71 -27.34
N LYS A 31 16.63 -53.46 -28.60
CA LYS A 31 16.99 -52.11 -29.06
C LYS A 31 15.77 -51.17 -29.05
N SER A 32 14.61 -51.66 -29.47
CA SER A 32 13.39 -50.86 -29.48
C SER A 32 12.96 -50.52 -28.05
N ASP A 33 13.01 -51.49 -27.14
CA ASP A 33 12.69 -51.31 -25.72
C ASP A 33 13.66 -50.33 -25.04
N LEU A 34 14.96 -50.41 -25.36
CA LEU A 34 15.97 -49.48 -24.82
C LEU A 34 15.73 -48.04 -25.29
N VAL A 35 15.36 -47.84 -26.56
CA VAL A 35 15.03 -46.51 -27.09
C VAL A 35 13.77 -45.97 -26.43
N LEU A 36 12.73 -46.80 -26.28
CA LEU A 36 11.50 -46.43 -25.59
C LEU A 36 11.77 -46.06 -24.12
N GLN A 37 12.61 -46.83 -23.43
CA GLN A 37 13.01 -46.53 -22.06
C GLN A 37 13.72 -45.17 -21.98
N ALA A 38 14.68 -44.90 -22.87
CA ALA A 38 15.38 -43.62 -22.89
C ALA A 38 14.44 -42.44 -23.18
N THR A 39 13.48 -42.59 -24.10
CA THR A 39 12.49 -41.53 -24.37
C THR A 39 11.57 -41.26 -23.19
N LEU A 40 11.11 -42.31 -22.49
CA LEU A 40 10.26 -42.15 -21.31
C LEU A 40 11.02 -41.51 -20.15
N GLU A 41 12.29 -41.89 -19.97
CA GLU A 41 13.16 -41.26 -18.97
C GLU A 41 13.34 -39.76 -19.24
N GLN A 42 13.53 -39.38 -20.51
CA GLN A 42 13.63 -37.98 -20.89
C GLN A 42 12.32 -37.21 -20.63
N GLU A 43 11.18 -37.73 -21.08
CA GLU A 43 9.87 -37.10 -20.87
C GLU A 43 9.55 -36.92 -19.38
N LEU A 44 9.91 -37.90 -18.56
CA LEU A 44 9.74 -37.84 -17.11
C LEU A 44 10.62 -36.76 -16.48
N GLN A 45 11.86 -36.55 -16.95
CA GLN A 45 12.70 -35.45 -16.48
C GLN A 45 12.15 -34.08 -16.92
N GLU A 46 11.68 -33.96 -18.15
CA GLU A 46 11.06 -32.73 -18.66
C GLU A 46 9.78 -32.38 -17.87
N ALA A 47 8.97 -33.38 -17.54
CA ALA A 47 7.77 -33.20 -16.73
C ALA A 47 8.11 -32.73 -15.31
N ARG A 48 9.10 -33.36 -14.65
CA ARG A 48 9.59 -32.95 -13.32
C ARG A 48 10.10 -31.52 -13.30
N TYR A 49 10.91 -31.15 -14.30
CA TYR A 49 11.40 -29.78 -14.40
C TYR A 49 10.27 -28.77 -14.53
N LYS A 50 9.26 -29.06 -15.36
CA LYS A 50 8.07 -28.20 -15.50
C LYS A 50 7.28 -28.10 -14.20
N GLU A 51 7.13 -29.21 -13.48
CA GLU A 51 6.48 -29.24 -12.16
C GLU A 51 7.21 -28.36 -11.15
N GLU A 52 8.53 -28.46 -11.06
CA GLU A 52 9.35 -27.61 -10.18
C GLU A 52 9.23 -26.12 -10.53
N GLN A 53 9.26 -25.78 -11.82
CA GLN A 53 9.07 -24.40 -12.28
C GLN A 53 7.68 -23.86 -11.89
N LEU A 54 6.63 -24.65 -12.09
CA LEU A 54 5.28 -24.28 -11.68
C LEU A 54 5.17 -24.16 -10.16
N HIS A 55 5.84 -25.02 -9.40
CA HIS A 55 5.87 -24.96 -7.94
C HIS A 55 6.51 -23.66 -7.44
N LEU A 56 7.66 -23.27 -8.01
CA LEU A 56 8.31 -22.00 -7.71
C LEU A 56 7.45 -20.78 -8.09
N GLY A 57 6.79 -20.84 -9.25
CA GLY A 57 5.83 -19.81 -9.67
C GLY A 57 4.64 -19.70 -8.72
N ASN A 58 4.06 -20.83 -8.33
CA ASN A 58 2.91 -20.89 -7.44
C ASN A 58 3.24 -20.34 -6.04
N THR A 59 4.37 -20.75 -5.45
CA THR A 59 4.82 -20.23 -4.16
C THR A 59 5.12 -18.73 -4.21
N THR A 60 5.63 -18.22 -5.32
CA THR A 60 5.83 -16.78 -5.52
C THR A 60 4.51 -16.04 -5.58
N LEU A 61 3.55 -16.53 -6.37
CA LEU A 61 2.22 -15.93 -6.47
C LEU A 61 1.45 -15.98 -5.15
N GLN A 62 1.55 -17.07 -4.39
CA GLN A 62 0.95 -17.20 -3.05
C GLN A 62 1.46 -16.10 -2.12
N ARG A 63 2.77 -15.91 -2.02
CA ARG A 63 3.35 -14.82 -1.20
C ARG A 63 2.93 -13.42 -1.66
N GLN A 64 2.78 -13.23 -2.98
CA GLN A 64 2.29 -11.96 -3.52
C GLN A 64 0.83 -11.71 -3.13
N LEU A 65 -0.02 -12.75 -3.17
CA LEU A 65 -1.41 -12.67 -2.75
C LEU A 65 -1.52 -12.37 -1.24
N GLU A 66 -0.73 -13.04 -0.41
CA GLU A 66 -0.68 -12.79 1.04
C GLU A 66 -0.34 -11.32 1.33
N ARG A 67 0.76 -10.82 0.76
CA ARG A 67 1.16 -9.42 0.93
C ARG A 67 0.09 -8.43 0.47
N LEU A 68 -0.50 -8.65 -0.71
CA LEU A 68 -1.55 -7.76 -1.22
C LEU A 68 -2.82 -7.77 -0.35
N THR A 69 -3.12 -8.92 0.27
CA THR A 69 -4.25 -9.04 1.19
C THR A 69 -3.99 -8.25 2.47
N GLU A 70 -2.79 -8.38 3.05
CA GLU A 70 -2.38 -7.62 4.22
C GLU A 70 -2.36 -6.10 3.96
N GLU A 71 -1.81 -5.67 2.81
CA GLU A 71 -1.81 -4.26 2.41
C GLU A 71 -3.22 -3.70 2.23
N LYS A 72 -4.15 -4.50 1.66
CA LYS A 72 -5.55 -4.13 1.52
C LYS A 72 -6.21 -3.94 2.90
N GLU A 73 -6.00 -4.90 3.81
CA GLU A 73 -6.56 -4.84 5.16
C GLU A 73 -6.00 -3.67 5.97
N GLU A 74 -4.71 -3.35 5.81
CA GLU A 74 -4.10 -2.17 6.44
C GLU A 74 -4.75 -0.88 5.93
N ARG A 75 -4.95 -0.75 4.61
CA ARG A 75 -5.60 0.43 4.03
C ARG A 75 -7.05 0.59 4.47
N GLU A 76 -7.78 -0.51 4.63
CA GLU A 76 -9.13 -0.50 5.20
C GLU A 76 -9.11 -0.05 6.67
N ARG A 77 -8.15 -0.53 7.47
CA ARG A 77 -7.96 -0.10 8.86
C ARG A 77 -7.59 1.39 8.97
N GLU A 78 -6.67 1.87 8.14
CA GLU A 78 -6.30 3.28 8.06
C GLU A 78 -7.50 4.15 7.68
N ALA A 79 -8.27 3.75 6.66
CA ALA A 79 -9.45 4.48 6.22
C ALA A 79 -10.48 4.60 7.35
N VAL A 80 -10.81 3.49 8.03
CA VAL A 80 -11.74 3.50 9.17
C VAL A 80 -11.24 4.40 10.29
N SER A 81 -9.95 4.34 10.61
CA SER A 81 -9.33 5.21 11.63
C SER A 81 -9.45 6.70 11.24
N CYS A 82 -9.17 7.04 9.99
CA CYS A 82 -9.32 8.40 9.47
C CYS A 82 -10.76 8.91 9.52
N TYR A 83 -11.74 8.09 9.12
CA TYR A 83 -13.15 8.45 9.21
C TYR A 83 -13.58 8.69 10.66
N ASN A 84 -13.19 7.80 11.58
CA ASN A 84 -13.49 7.97 13.01
C ASN A 84 -12.86 9.24 13.60
N ALA A 85 -11.64 9.58 13.19
CA ALA A 85 -10.98 10.81 13.63
C ALA A 85 -11.68 12.06 13.09
N LEU A 86 -12.14 12.01 11.83
CA LEU A 86 -12.91 13.09 11.22
C LEU A 86 -14.26 13.29 11.91
N GLU A 87 -14.99 12.22 12.20
CA GLU A 87 -16.26 12.27 12.93
C GLU A 87 -16.08 12.94 14.30
N LYS A 88 -15.07 12.53 15.07
CA LYS A 88 -14.74 13.17 16.36
C LYS A 88 -14.39 14.64 16.23
N ALA A 89 -13.69 15.04 15.16
CA ALA A 89 -13.38 16.44 14.91
C ALA A 89 -14.64 17.25 14.55
N CYS A 90 -15.58 16.65 13.80
CA CYS A 90 -16.87 17.25 13.51
C CYS A 90 -17.71 17.44 14.78
N GLU A 91 -17.78 16.44 15.65
CA GLU A 91 -18.46 16.54 16.96
C GLU A 91 -17.87 17.66 17.81
N ALA A 92 -16.54 17.70 17.96
CA ALA A 92 -15.86 18.77 18.72
C ALA A 92 -16.12 20.16 18.13
N ASN A 93 -16.18 20.28 16.79
CA ASN A 93 -16.53 21.54 16.14
C ASN A 93 -17.98 21.95 16.39
N GLN A 94 -18.92 21.01 16.41
CA GLN A 94 -20.32 21.28 16.77
C GLN A 94 -20.43 21.74 18.22
N ASP A 95 -19.74 21.09 19.15
CA ASP A 95 -19.71 21.49 20.56
C ASP A 95 -19.17 22.91 20.74
N LEU A 96 -18.10 23.26 20.01
CA LEU A 96 -17.53 24.62 20.03
C LEU A 96 -18.49 25.66 19.43
N GLN A 97 -19.22 25.32 18.37
CA GLN A 97 -20.26 26.20 17.82
C GLN A 97 -21.37 26.45 18.83
N ILE A 98 -21.83 25.41 19.53
CA ILE A 98 -22.85 25.54 20.58
C ILE A 98 -22.32 26.42 21.73
N GLN A 99 -21.08 26.22 22.17
CA GLN A 99 -20.47 27.05 23.20
C GLN A 99 -20.36 28.52 22.77
N LEU A 100 -19.98 28.77 21.51
CA LEU A 100 -19.91 30.12 20.96
C LEU A 100 -21.28 30.80 20.93
N GLU A 101 -22.32 30.09 20.47
CA GLU A 101 -23.70 30.59 20.47
C GLU A 101 -24.18 30.93 21.88
N GLN A 102 -23.87 30.10 22.88
CA GLN A 102 -24.20 30.37 24.28
C GLN A 102 -23.52 31.64 24.81
N VAL A 103 -22.23 31.83 24.53
CA VAL A 103 -21.48 33.03 24.94
C VAL A 103 -22.03 34.28 24.25
N LEU A 104 -22.34 34.18 22.95
CA LEU A 104 -22.94 35.28 22.19
C LEU A 104 -24.32 35.66 22.77
N GLN A 105 -25.14 34.67 23.11
CA GLN A 105 -26.45 34.91 23.73
C GLN A 105 -26.31 35.58 25.10
N GLN A 106 -25.35 35.15 25.93
CA GLN A 106 -25.07 35.78 27.23
C GLN A 106 -24.56 37.22 27.11
N ALA A 107 -23.75 37.51 26.09
CA ALA A 107 -23.24 38.86 25.83
C ALA A 107 -24.33 39.84 25.34
N GLN A 108 -25.39 39.33 24.69
CA GLN A 108 -26.53 40.14 24.26
C GLN A 108 -27.56 40.39 25.38
N ASP A 109 -27.48 39.66 26.49
CA ASP A 109 -28.40 39.83 27.61
C ASP A 109 -28.12 41.15 28.37
N PRO A 110 -29.04 42.13 28.39
CA PRO A 110 -28.80 43.45 28.99
C PRO A 110 -28.47 43.41 30.48
N ASN A 111 -28.79 42.31 31.16
CA ASN A 111 -28.55 42.08 32.59
C ASN A 111 -27.12 41.59 32.92
N SER A 112 -26.30 41.21 31.92
CA SER A 112 -24.97 40.60 32.13
C SER A 112 -23.79 41.58 32.07
N LYS A 113 -24.02 42.89 31.93
CA LYS A 113 -22.97 43.93 31.81
C LYS A 113 -21.96 43.97 32.97
N GLY A 114 -22.24 43.32 34.10
CA GLY A 114 -21.29 43.10 35.21
C GLY A 114 -20.26 41.97 34.97
N ASN A 115 -20.48 41.10 33.98
CA ASN A 115 -19.65 39.89 33.73
C ASN A 115 -18.53 40.08 32.70
N SER A 116 -18.53 41.19 31.95
CA SER A 116 -17.54 41.53 30.89
C SER A 116 -16.09 41.40 31.37
N LEU A 117 -15.81 41.93 32.57
CA LEU A 117 -14.47 41.95 33.13
C LEU A 117 -13.96 40.54 33.47
N PHE A 118 -14.86 39.65 33.89
CA PHE A 118 -14.52 38.28 34.26
C PHE A 118 -14.32 37.39 33.03
N SER A 119 -15.13 37.59 31.97
CA SER A 119 -14.92 36.94 30.68
C SER A 119 -13.64 37.40 29.99
N GLU A 120 -13.31 38.70 30.05
CA GLU A 120 -12.03 39.22 29.54
C GLU A 120 -10.84 38.59 30.27
N MET A 121 -10.93 38.45 31.59
CA MET A 121 -9.89 37.80 32.39
C MET A 121 -9.74 36.30 32.05
N GLN A 122 -10.84 35.57 31.85
CA GLN A 122 -10.79 34.16 31.43
C GLN A 122 -10.23 33.98 30.02
N ILE A 123 -10.61 34.85 29.08
CA ILE A 123 -10.06 34.84 27.70
C ILE A 123 -8.56 35.15 27.73
N ALA A 124 -8.13 36.15 28.50
CA ALA A 124 -6.70 36.46 28.67
C ALA A 124 -5.92 35.28 29.27
N THR A 125 -6.49 34.58 30.26
CA THR A 125 -5.88 33.41 30.89
C THR A 125 -5.82 32.22 29.92
N LEU A 126 -6.88 31.98 29.13
CA LEU A 126 -6.90 30.95 28.10
C LEU A 126 -5.90 31.23 26.98
N MET A 127 -5.79 32.49 26.53
CA MET A 127 -4.79 32.91 25.55
C MET A 127 -3.37 32.73 26.08
N GLN A 128 -3.10 33.00 27.36
CA GLN A 128 -1.79 32.73 27.97
C GLN A 128 -1.49 31.23 28.05
N LEU A 129 -2.46 30.40 28.39
CA LEU A 129 -2.29 28.94 28.46
C LEU A 129 -2.16 28.30 27.06
N GLN A 130 -2.87 28.83 26.05
CA GLN A 130 -2.78 28.39 24.65
C GLN A 130 -1.54 28.95 23.92
N GLY A 131 -1.01 30.10 24.33
CA GLY A 131 0.27 30.64 23.85
C GLY A 131 1.44 29.69 24.09
N ASN A 132 1.36 28.85 25.12
CA ASN A 132 2.34 27.79 25.40
C ASN A 132 2.23 26.58 24.46
N ARG A 133 1.21 26.50 23.60
CA ARG A 133 1.03 25.44 22.58
C ARG A 133 1.39 25.90 21.16
N ALA A 134 1.68 27.18 20.94
CA ALA A 134 2.09 27.68 19.63
C ALA A 134 3.56 27.28 19.39
N ASP A 135 3.82 26.62 18.26
CA ASP A 135 5.16 26.24 17.82
C ASP A 135 6.07 27.50 17.78
N PRO A 136 7.18 27.54 18.54
CA PRO A 136 8.07 28.70 18.62
C PRO A 136 8.50 29.22 17.24
N ALA A 137 8.67 28.33 16.26
CA ALA A 137 9.05 28.70 14.89
C ALA A 137 7.95 29.51 14.16
N GLN A 138 6.67 29.24 14.42
CA GLN A 138 5.58 30.05 13.87
C GLN A 138 5.53 31.44 14.49
N LEU A 139 5.79 31.54 15.80
CA LEU A 139 5.81 32.82 16.51
C LEU A 139 6.94 33.72 16.02
N GLU A 140 8.15 33.19 15.82
CA GLU A 140 9.28 33.93 15.25
C GLU A 140 8.96 34.45 13.84
N ARG A 141 8.31 33.62 13.01
CA ARG A 141 7.92 34.02 11.65
C ARG A 141 6.87 35.14 11.65
N LEU A 142 5.88 35.05 12.54
CA LEU A 142 4.87 36.10 12.72
C LEU A 142 5.50 37.39 13.25
N GLN A 143 6.42 37.28 14.21
CA GLN A 143 7.13 38.43 14.78
C GLN A 143 7.98 39.15 13.71
N PHE A 144 8.64 38.39 12.83
CA PHE A 144 9.35 38.96 11.70
C PHE A 144 8.41 39.69 10.74
N MET A 145 7.30 39.08 10.33
CA MET A 145 6.32 39.71 9.44
C MET A 145 5.70 40.97 10.04
N LEU A 146 5.40 40.97 11.34
CA LEU A 146 4.89 42.15 12.04
C LEU A 146 5.92 43.28 12.08
N SER A 147 7.19 42.95 12.36
CA SER A 147 8.28 43.94 12.33
C SER A 147 8.45 44.56 10.94
N ASP A 148 8.46 43.72 9.90
CA ASP A 148 8.56 44.16 8.50
C ASP A 148 7.40 45.11 8.12
N LYS A 149 6.16 44.72 8.45
CA LYS A 149 4.97 45.54 8.20
C LYS A 149 4.98 46.84 8.99
N ASN A 150 5.45 46.83 10.24
CA ASN A 150 5.56 48.05 11.04
C ASN A 150 6.59 49.03 10.45
N ASN A 151 7.75 48.53 9.98
CA ASN A 151 8.73 49.37 9.30
C ASN A 151 8.18 49.96 7.99
N GLU A 152 7.40 49.18 7.23
CA GLU A 152 6.71 49.66 6.04
C GLU A 152 5.70 50.76 6.38
N ILE A 153 4.90 50.57 7.42
CA ILE A 153 3.95 51.58 7.92
C ILE A 153 4.69 52.86 8.34
N GLU A 154 5.79 52.76 9.07
CA GLU A 154 6.60 53.93 9.45
C GLU A 154 7.14 54.68 8.22
N SER A 155 7.64 53.96 7.22
CA SER A 155 8.09 54.54 5.96
C SER A 155 6.96 55.27 5.22
N LEU A 156 5.78 54.64 5.15
CA LEU A 156 4.60 55.23 4.52
C LEU A 156 4.11 56.46 5.28
N MET A 157 4.08 56.41 6.62
CA MET A 157 3.73 57.56 7.46
C MET A 157 4.67 58.75 7.23
N MET A 158 5.97 58.50 7.07
CA MET A 158 6.93 59.56 6.74
C MET A 158 6.67 60.17 5.35
N LYS A 159 6.43 59.33 4.34
CA LYS A 159 6.08 59.80 2.98
C LYS A 159 4.78 60.61 2.95
N VAL A 160 3.76 60.18 3.68
CA VAL A 160 2.50 60.93 3.79
C VAL A 160 2.75 62.31 4.39
N ARG A 161 3.54 62.40 5.47
CA ARG A 161 3.91 63.69 6.09
C ARG A 161 4.69 64.60 5.14
N GLU A 162 5.56 64.06 4.30
CA GLU A 162 6.31 64.85 3.30
C GLU A 162 5.39 65.36 2.18
N LEU A 163 4.50 64.51 1.68
CA LEU A 163 3.52 64.89 0.66
C LEU A 163 2.55 65.97 1.20
N GLU A 164 2.14 65.88 2.46
CA GLU A 164 1.33 66.91 3.12
C GLU A 164 2.06 68.25 3.25
N LYS A 165 3.39 68.24 3.42
CA LYS A 165 4.22 69.46 3.44
C LYS A 165 4.41 70.05 2.05
N ALA A 166 4.60 69.22 1.03
CA ALA A 166 4.77 69.66 -0.35
C ALA A 166 3.47 70.16 -1.00
N LYS A 167 2.31 69.83 -0.41
CA LYS A 167 0.98 70.27 -0.83
C LYS A 167 0.56 71.61 -0.19
N ARG A 168 1.37 72.17 0.72
CA ARG A 168 1.23 73.53 1.25
C ARG A 168 2.11 74.49 0.46
#